data_AF-A0A3D4ZKS2-F1
#
_entry.id   AF-A0A3D4ZKS2-F1
#
_cell.length_a   1.000
_cell.length_b   1.000
_cell.length_c   1.000
_cell.angle_alpha   90.00
_cell.angle_beta   90.00
_cell.angle_gamma   90.00
#
_symmetry.space_group_name_H-M   'P 1'
#
loop_
_entity.id
_entity.type
_entity.pdbx_description
1 polymer ?
#
loop_
_entity_poly.entity_id
_entity_poly.type
_entity_poly.pdbx_seq_one_letter_code
_entity_poly.pdbx_strand_id
1 'polypeptide(L)' 'GRTHQIRVHMSYLGYPLAGDVWYGGDSRIIDRQALHCFRCRFLHPISGEQIELTAPLDDTFVQALRQSGIQKPDGI' A
#
# COMPACT_ATOMS: atom_id res chain seq x y z
N GLY A 1 -3.23 -13.51 3.24
CA GLY A 1 -3.70 -13.03 1.93
C GLY A 1 -5.12 -13.46 1.65
N ARG A 2 -6.09 -13.02 2.46
CA ARG A 2 -7.52 -13.12 2.12
C ARG A 2 -7.91 -11.94 1.23
N THR A 3 -9.01 -12.06 0.49
CA THR A 3 -9.56 -10.96 -0.31
C THR A 3 -9.77 -9.73 0.57
N HIS A 4 -9.24 -8.58 0.14
CA HIS A 4 -9.34 -7.29 0.83
C HIS A 4 -8.85 -7.27 2.29
N GLN A 5 -8.00 -8.22 2.70
CA GLN A 5 -7.64 -8.43 4.12
C GLN A 5 -7.18 -7.14 4.82
N ILE A 6 -6.25 -6.40 4.24
CA ILE A 6 -5.75 -5.14 4.83
C ILE A 6 -6.85 -4.07 4.88
N ARG A 7 -7.62 -3.93 3.79
CA ARG A 7 -8.68 -2.92 3.65
C ARG A 7 -9.77 -3.08 4.72
N VAL A 8 -10.28 -4.31 4.85
CA VAL A 8 -11.30 -4.66 5.85
C VAL A 8 -10.79 -4.43 7.27
N HIS A 9 -9.57 -4.87 7.57
CA HIS A 9 -8.99 -4.71 8.91
C HIS A 9 -8.80 -3.25 9.29
N MET A 10 -8.27 -2.43 8.38
CA MET A 10 -8.03 -1.01 8.62
C MET A 10 -9.36 -0.25 8.84
N SER A 11 -10.38 -0.56 8.03
CA SER A 11 -11.73 -0.03 8.22
C SER A 11 -12.37 -0.47 9.54
N TYR A 12 -12.26 -1.76 9.89
CA TYR A 12 -12.75 -2.29 11.17
C TYR A 12 -12.12 -1.61 12.39
N LEU A 13 -10.85 -1.23 12.30
CA LEU A 13 -10.15 -0.48 13.34
C LEU A 13 -10.55 1.01 13.40
N GLY A 14 -11.42 1.49 12.51
CA GLY A 14 -11.82 2.89 12.43
C GLY A 14 -10.85 3.78 11.63
N TYR A 15 -9.87 3.18 10.95
CA TYR A 15 -8.84 3.88 10.17
C TYR A 15 -8.83 3.38 8.71
N PRO A 16 -9.91 3.57 7.93
CA PRO A 16 -9.95 3.12 6.55
C PRO A 16 -8.84 3.76 5.71
N LEU A 17 -8.38 3.03 4.69
CA LEU A 17 -7.32 3.53 3.80
C LEU A 17 -7.84 4.72 2.99
N ALA A 18 -7.00 5.75 2.80
CA ALA A 18 -7.32 6.84 1.88
C ALA A 18 -7.61 6.29 0.47
N GLY A 19 -8.58 6.88 -0.22
CA GLY A 19 -9.06 6.46 -1.55
C GLY A 19 -9.81 5.13 -1.58
N ASP A 20 -10.00 4.45 -0.45
CA ASP A 20 -10.77 3.20 -0.39
C ASP A 20 -12.26 3.44 -0.13
N VAL A 21 -12.95 3.94 -1.14
CA VAL A 21 -14.36 4.37 -1.05
C VAL A 21 -15.29 3.24 -0.56
N TRP A 22 -14.98 1.98 -0.89
CA TRP A 22 -15.81 0.83 -0.53
C TRP A 22 -15.77 0.50 0.96
N TYR A 23 -14.70 0.89 1.64
CA TYR A 23 -14.50 0.63 3.06
C TYR A 23 -14.49 1.91 3.90
N GLY A 24 -15.04 3.01 3.37
CA GLY A 24 -15.22 4.29 4.09
C GLY A 24 -14.01 5.22 4.02
N GLY A 25 -13.06 4.96 3.13
CA GLY A 25 -11.91 5.79 2.88
C GLY A 25 -12.24 7.07 2.12
N ASP A 26 -11.58 8.17 2.50
CA ASP A 26 -11.71 9.47 1.84
C ASP A 26 -10.84 9.56 0.58
N SER A 27 -11.43 9.97 -0.55
CA SER A 27 -10.74 10.03 -1.85
C SER A 27 -10.26 11.42 -2.27
N ARG A 28 -10.21 12.41 -1.37
CA ARG A 28 -9.76 13.78 -1.69
C ARG A 28 -8.28 13.86 -2.11
N ILE A 29 -7.44 12.98 -1.57
CA ILE A 29 -5.98 13.00 -1.76
C ILE A 29 -5.51 11.94 -2.76
N ILE A 30 -6.24 10.82 -2.87
CA ILE A 30 -5.92 9.72 -3.77
C ILE A 30 -7.23 9.02 -4.16
N ASP A 31 -7.39 8.69 -5.44
CA ASP A 31 -8.62 8.16 -6.03
C ASP A 31 -8.69 6.63 -6.08
N ARG A 32 -7.67 5.97 -5.52
CA ARG A 32 -7.58 4.53 -5.33
C ARG A 32 -7.13 4.23 -3.90
N GLN A 33 -7.38 3.00 -3.45
CA GLN A 33 -6.85 2.54 -2.16
C GLN A 33 -5.34 2.87 -2.03
N ALA A 34 -5.00 3.61 -0.98
CA ALA A 34 -3.64 3.93 -0.55
C ALA A 34 -2.96 2.68 0.02
N LEU A 35 -2.89 1.63 -0.80
CA LEU A 35 -2.22 0.38 -0.56
C LEU A 35 -1.27 0.08 -1.73
N HIS A 36 -0.01 -0.19 -1.41
CA HIS A 36 1.05 -0.53 -2.36
C HIS A 36 1.93 -1.63 -1.80
N CYS A 37 2.18 -2.67 -2.60
CA CYS A 37 3.11 -3.72 -2.23
C CYS A 37 4.54 -3.26 -2.56
N PHE A 38 5.19 -2.59 -1.61
CA PHE A 38 6.53 -2.03 -1.83
C PHE A 38 7.61 -3.12 -1.97
N ARG A 39 7.50 -4.21 -1.21
CA ARG A 39 8.52 -5.26 -1.15
C ARG A 39 7.89 -6.64 -1.09
N CYS A 40 8.44 -7.57 -1.86
CA CYS A 40 8.07 -8.98 -1.84
C CYS A 40 9.34 -9.82 -1.67
N ARG A 41 9.31 -10.79 -0.76
CA ARG A 41 10.42 -11.72 -0.53
C ARG A 41 9.88 -13.13 -0.45
N PHE A 42 10.47 -14.04 -1.21
CA PHE A 42 10.06 -15.45 -1.25
C PHE A 42 11.23 -16.33 -1.70
N LEU A 43 11.11 -17.64 -1.51
CA LEU A 43 12.07 -18.59 -2.05
C LEU A 43 11.71 -18.91 -3.50
N HIS A 44 12.69 -18.88 -4.40
CA HIS A 44 12.50 -19.33 -5.76
C HIS A 44 12.03 -20.80 -5.74
N PRO A 45 10.91 -21.14 -6.41
CA PRO A 45 10.24 -22.42 -6.22
C PRO A 45 11.05 -23.63 -6.69
N ILE A 46 12.08 -23.42 -7.51
CA ILE A 46 12.93 -24.48 -8.06
C ILE A 46 14.32 -24.48 -7.40
N SER A 47 15.00 -23.33 -7.36
CA SER A 47 16.38 -23.24 -6.85
C SER A 47 16.45 -23.12 -5.33
N GLY A 48 15.36 -22.73 -4.66
CA GLY A 48 15.36 -22.47 -3.22
C GLY A 48 16.10 -21.18 -2.81
N GLU A 49 16.65 -20.44 -3.76
CA GLU A 49 17.34 -19.18 -3.49
C GLU A 49 16.35 -18.10 -3.03
N GLN A 50 16.82 -17.20 -2.17
CA GLN A 50 15.99 -16.09 -1.70
C GLN A 50 15.88 -15.02 -2.77
N ILE A 51 14.66 -14.75 -3.23
CA ILE A 51 14.33 -13.64 -4.12
C ILE A 51 13.76 -12.50 -3.29
N GLU A 52 14.26 -11.28 -3.52
CA GLU A 52 13.69 -10.05 -3.01
C GLU A 52 13.45 -9.08 -4.16
N LEU A 53 12.23 -8.57 -4.24
CA LEU A 53 11.78 -7.60 -5.23
C LEU A 53 11.27 -6.36 -4.51
N THR A 54 11.59 -5.19 -5.05
CA THR A 54 11.03 -3.91 -4.62
C THR A 54 10.31 -3.24 -5.78
N ALA A 55 9.23 -2.52 -5.47
CA ALA A 55 8.47 -1.72 -6.42
C ALA A 55 8.43 -0.27 -5.92
N PRO A 56 9.04 0.69 -6.64
CA PRO A 56 9.00 2.09 -6.22
C PRO A 56 7.55 2.59 -6.18
N LEU A 57 7.32 3.64 -5.37
CA LEU A 57 6.04 4.33 -5.36
C LEU A 57 5.78 4.98 -6.72
N ASP A 58 4.54 4.88 -7.20
CA ASP A 58 4.09 5.62 -8.39
C ASP A 58 3.89 7.12 -8.09
N ASP A 59 3.76 7.92 -9.14
CA ASP A 59 3.57 9.37 -9.02
C ASP A 59 2.31 9.71 -8.21
N THR A 60 1.24 8.94 -8.37
CA THR A 60 -0.01 9.13 -7.63
C THR A 60 0.22 9.05 -6.12
N PHE A 61 0.93 8.02 -5.64
CA PHE A 61 1.30 7.89 -4.23
C PHE A 61 2.24 9.00 -3.76
N VAL A 62 3.23 9.37 -4.58
CA VAL A 62 4.17 10.44 -4.24
C VAL A 62 3.44 11.77 -4.05
N GLN A 63 2.48 12.08 -4.92
CA GLN A 63 1.66 13.29 -4.78
C GLN A 63 0.75 13.22 -3.56
N ALA A 64 0.12 12.07 -3.30
CA ALA A 64 -0.71 11.87 -2.12
C ALA A 64 0.07 12.09 -0.80
N LEU A 65 1.30 11.58 -0.71
CA LEU A 65 2.18 11.79 0.45
C LEU A 65 2.49 13.28 0.65
N ARG A 66 2.84 13.99 -0.44
CA ARG A 66 3.12 15.43 -0.41
C ARG A 66 1.92 16.24 0.07
N GLN A 67 0.73 15.98 -0.47
CA GLN A 67 -0.51 16.66 -0.08
C GLN A 67 -0.89 16.39 1.38
N SER A 68 -0.55 15.19 1.89
CA SER A 68 -0.83 14.80 3.28
C SER A 68 0.19 15.33 4.29
N GLY A 69 1.29 15.96 3.83
CA GLY A 69 2.40 16.37 4.69
C GLY A 69 3.20 15.20 5.28
N ILE A 70 3.03 13.99 4.74
CA ILE A 70 3.72 12.78 5.20
C ILE A 70 5.08 12.69 4.49
N GLN A 71 6.15 12.58 5.28
CA GLN A 71 7.47 12.33 4.72
C GLN A 71 7.60 10.87 4.26
N LYS A 72 8.14 10.69 3.06
CA LYS A 72 8.46 9.37 2.52
C LYS A 72 9.55 8.71 3.40
N PRO A 73 9.33 7.49 3.92
CA PRO A 73 10.31 6.82 4.75
C PRO A 73 11.61 6.51 4.00
N ASP A 74 12.74 6.49 4.71
CA ASP A 74 14.03 6.13 4.14
C ASP A 74 14.00 4.69 3.59
N GLY A 75 14.54 4.51 2.37
CA GLY A 75 14.61 3.22 1.72
C GLY A 75 13.30 2.71 1.09
N ILE A 76 12.27 3.56 1.00
CA ILE A 76 11.08 3.39 0.16
C ILE A 76 11.16 4.33 -1.03
#